data_AF-A0AAQ1A8G7-F1
#
_entry.id   AF-A0AAQ1A8G7-F1
#
_cell.length_a   1.000
_cell.length_b   1.000
_cell.length_c   1.000
_cell.angle_alpha   90.00
_cell.angle_beta   90.00
_cell.angle_gamma   90.00
#
_symmetry.space_group_name_H-M   'P 1'
#
loop_
_entity.id
_entity.type
_entity.pdbx_description
1 polymer ?
#
loop_
_entity_poly.entity_id
_entity_poly.type
_entity_poly.pdbx_seq_one_letter_code
_entity_poly.pdbx_strand_id
1 'polypeptide(L)'
;MLKKLALAALLAAGSSVAMADNDVGCGVGTQVWAGQKGVVPKILAATTNGIFTNQLLGITFGTLGCRQGGTVTAQVVTFTNENAEALARDMAVGQGESLNVLAELMQIKPQDKDRFFKVSKANFGEIYSTNNQNTLQVLASLQNVMAKDEVLKAYV
;
A
#
# COMPACT_ATOMS: atom_id res chain seq x y z
N MET A 1 -36.74 8.53 -23.92
CA MET A 1 -35.69 9.17 -23.09
C MET A 1 -35.26 8.32 -21.87
N LEU A 2 -35.55 7.00 -21.84
CA LEU A 2 -35.16 6.11 -20.72
C LEU A 2 -33.78 5.44 -20.88
N LYS A 3 -33.16 5.47 -22.07
CA LYS A 3 -31.83 4.87 -22.28
C LYS A 3 -30.67 5.69 -21.69
N LYS A 4 -30.88 6.97 -21.41
CA LYS A 4 -29.82 7.85 -20.86
C LYS A 4 -29.71 7.77 -19.33
N LEU A 5 -30.70 7.21 -18.65
CA LEU A 5 -30.72 7.11 -17.18
C LEU A 5 -30.10 5.81 -16.65
N ALA A 6 -29.97 4.78 -17.49
CA ALA A 6 -29.30 3.53 -17.09
C ALA A 6 -27.77 3.66 -16.96
N LEU A 7 -27.16 4.66 -17.63
CA LEU A 7 -25.71 4.86 -17.58
C LEU A 7 -25.25 5.63 -16.32
N ALA A 8 -26.16 6.34 -15.65
CA ALA A 8 -25.86 7.07 -14.42
C ALA A 8 -25.98 6.19 -13.16
N ALA A 9 -26.76 5.09 -13.22
CA ALA A 9 -26.95 4.18 -12.09
C ALA A 9 -25.81 3.17 -11.89
N LEU A 10 -24.94 2.96 -12.89
CA LEU A 10 -23.75 2.11 -12.74
C LEU A 10 -22.59 2.78 -11.98
N LEU A 11 -22.66 4.09 -11.73
CA LEU A 11 -21.63 4.81 -10.97
C LEU A 11 -21.82 4.77 -9.44
N ALA A 12 -22.93 4.19 -8.96
CA ALA A 12 -23.28 4.19 -7.53
C ALA A 12 -23.26 2.80 -6.87
N ALA A 13 -22.95 1.73 -7.62
CA ALA A 13 -22.92 0.37 -7.08
C ALA A 13 -21.48 -0.03 -6.71
N GLY A 14 -21.14 0.16 -5.44
CA GLY A 14 -20.06 -0.58 -4.79
C GLY A 14 -18.69 0.06 -4.90
N SER A 15 -18.43 1.06 -4.07
CA SER A 15 -17.09 1.29 -3.52
C SER A 15 -16.71 0.13 -2.58
N SER A 16 -16.77 -1.12 -3.04
CA SER A 16 -15.84 -2.11 -2.51
C SER A 16 -14.48 -1.58 -2.95
N VAL A 17 -13.73 -1.01 -2.02
CA VAL A 17 -12.33 -0.64 -2.22
C VAL A 17 -11.58 -1.95 -2.53
N ALA A 18 -11.63 -2.38 -3.79
CA ALA A 18 -10.78 -3.42 -4.29
C ALA A 18 -9.37 -2.85 -4.15
N MET A 19 -8.68 -3.27 -3.09
CA MET A 19 -7.30 -2.90 -2.88
C MET A 19 -6.49 -3.38 -4.08
N ALA A 20 -5.39 -2.68 -4.37
CA ALA A 20 -4.46 -3.08 -5.42
C ALA A 20 -4.16 -4.59 -5.33
N ASP A 21 -4.31 -5.31 -6.44
CA ASP A 21 -3.81 -6.69 -6.50
C ASP A 21 -2.29 -6.64 -6.48
N ASN A 22 -1.66 -7.59 -5.80
CA ASN A 22 -0.20 -7.59 -5.59
C ASN A 22 0.60 -7.65 -6.89
N ASP A 23 0.08 -8.28 -7.94
CA ASP A 23 0.79 -8.43 -9.22
C ASP A 23 0.29 -7.42 -10.26
N VAL A 24 -1.00 -7.08 -10.22
CA VAL A 24 -1.66 -6.26 -11.25
C VAL A 24 -1.73 -4.76 -10.85
N GLY A 25 -1.61 -4.46 -9.56
CA GLY A 25 -1.76 -3.12 -9.00
C GLY A 25 -3.21 -2.68 -8.87
N CYS A 26 -3.43 -1.37 -8.72
CA CYS A 26 -4.75 -0.76 -8.69
C CYS A 26 -5.21 -0.32 -10.09
N GLY A 27 -6.52 -0.18 -10.33
CA GLY A 27 -7.06 0.25 -11.63
C GLY A 27 -8.32 -0.52 -12.07
N VAL A 28 -8.88 -0.12 -13.22
CA VAL A 28 -10.13 -0.71 -13.75
C VAL A 28 -9.97 -2.20 -14.04
N GLY A 29 -8.82 -2.62 -14.55
CA GLY A 29 -8.52 -4.02 -14.80
C GLY A 29 -8.56 -4.86 -13.53
N THR A 30 -8.02 -4.36 -12.43
CA THR A 30 -8.11 -5.04 -11.13
C THR A 30 -9.56 -5.24 -10.69
N GLN A 31 -10.44 -4.27 -10.96
CA GLN A 31 -11.86 -4.35 -10.60
C GLN A 31 -12.65 -5.29 -11.51
N VAL A 32 -12.49 -5.17 -12.84
CA VAL A 32 -13.23 -5.97 -13.83
C VAL A 32 -12.90 -7.46 -13.71
N TRP A 33 -11.65 -7.77 -13.40
CA TRP A 33 -11.16 -9.14 -13.30
C TRP A 33 -11.14 -9.67 -11.86
N ALA A 34 -11.73 -8.94 -10.91
CA ALA A 34 -11.81 -9.36 -9.52
C ALA A 34 -12.47 -10.75 -9.37
N GLY A 35 -11.88 -11.61 -8.54
CA GLY A 35 -12.36 -12.97 -8.30
C GLY A 35 -11.92 -14.01 -9.33
N GLN A 36 -11.33 -13.59 -10.45
CA GLN A 36 -10.76 -14.50 -11.46
C GLN A 36 -9.35 -14.96 -11.05
N LYS A 37 -9.03 -16.25 -11.27
CA LYS A 37 -7.75 -16.85 -10.87
C LYS A 37 -6.95 -17.33 -12.07
N GLY A 38 -5.63 -17.27 -11.96
CA GLY A 38 -4.69 -17.78 -12.97
C GLY A 38 -3.99 -16.68 -13.76
N VAL A 39 -2.98 -17.11 -14.54
CA VAL A 39 -2.06 -16.20 -15.25
C VAL A 39 -2.78 -15.37 -16.31
N VAL A 40 -3.71 -15.97 -17.05
CA VAL A 40 -4.42 -15.27 -18.13
C VAL A 40 -5.29 -14.11 -17.60
N PRO A 41 -6.17 -14.29 -16.60
CA PRO A 41 -6.88 -13.18 -16.00
C PRO A 41 -5.97 -12.08 -15.44
N LYS A 42 -4.84 -12.43 -14.81
CA LYS A 42 -3.88 -11.44 -14.31
C LYS A 42 -3.25 -10.61 -15.44
N ILE A 43 -2.84 -11.24 -16.54
CA ILE A 43 -2.32 -10.53 -17.71
C ILE A 43 -3.37 -9.59 -18.30
N LEU A 44 -4.62 -10.04 -18.42
CA LEU A 44 -5.70 -9.22 -18.96
C LEU A 44 -6.06 -8.06 -18.03
N ALA A 45 -6.03 -8.28 -16.72
CA ALA A 45 -6.22 -7.23 -15.73
C ALA A 45 -5.09 -6.18 -15.79
N ALA A 46 -3.82 -6.60 -15.89
CA ALA A 46 -2.69 -5.70 -16.07
C ALA A 46 -2.76 -4.93 -17.39
N THR A 47 -3.10 -5.61 -18.48
CA THR A 47 -3.30 -4.99 -19.79
C THR A 47 -4.41 -3.94 -19.73
N THR A 48 -5.53 -4.27 -19.08
CA THR A 48 -6.66 -3.34 -18.91
C THR A 48 -6.28 -2.13 -18.04
N ASN A 49 -5.45 -2.29 -17.00
CA ASN A 49 -4.93 -1.16 -16.23
C ASN A 49 -4.05 -0.21 -17.07
N GLY A 50 -3.29 -0.76 -18.02
CA GLY A 50 -2.44 0.01 -18.93
C GLY A 50 -3.20 0.74 -20.04
N ILE A 51 -4.31 0.18 -20.52
CA ILE A 51 -5.11 0.81 -21.59
C ILE A 51 -5.85 2.04 -21.04
N PHE A 52 -5.81 3.15 -21.78
CA PHE A 52 -6.41 4.44 -21.44
C PHE A 52 -5.87 5.10 -20.17
N THR A 53 -4.64 4.75 -19.76
CA THR A 53 -3.95 5.34 -18.59
C THR A 53 -4.81 5.39 -17.33
N ASN A 54 -5.79 4.48 -17.19
CA ASN A 54 -6.78 4.53 -16.12
C ASN A 54 -6.13 4.31 -14.75
N GLN A 55 -5.05 3.52 -14.69
CA GLN A 55 -4.24 3.38 -13.49
C GLN A 55 -3.53 4.68 -13.11
N LEU A 56 -3.04 5.45 -14.10
CA LEU A 56 -2.41 6.76 -13.83
C LEU A 56 -3.43 7.76 -13.29
N LEU A 57 -4.63 7.82 -13.88
CA LEU A 57 -5.73 8.65 -13.37
C LEU A 57 -6.18 8.18 -11.98
N GLY A 58 -6.21 6.88 -11.75
CA GLY A 58 -6.42 6.27 -10.43
C GLY A 58 -5.43 6.78 -9.40
N ILE A 59 -4.12 6.78 -9.72
CA ILE A 59 -3.06 7.28 -8.85
C ILE A 59 -3.17 8.80 -8.67
N THR A 60 -3.43 9.57 -9.74
CA THR A 60 -3.51 11.04 -9.68
C THR A 60 -4.69 11.52 -8.82
N PHE A 61 -5.84 10.84 -8.87
CA PHE A 61 -7.07 11.25 -8.19
C PHE A 61 -7.48 10.37 -7.02
N GLY A 62 -6.71 9.33 -6.68
CA GLY A 62 -7.02 8.40 -5.60
C GLY A 62 -8.28 7.56 -5.83
N THR A 63 -8.51 7.12 -7.08
CA THR A 63 -9.70 6.35 -7.48
C THR A 63 -9.33 4.93 -7.91
N LEU A 64 -10.32 4.08 -8.21
CA LEU A 64 -10.11 2.73 -8.77
C LEU A 64 -9.25 1.80 -7.88
N GLY A 65 -9.27 2.03 -6.56
CA GLY A 65 -8.44 1.29 -5.60
C GLY A 65 -6.99 1.77 -5.50
N CYS A 66 -6.62 2.83 -6.23
CA CYS A 66 -5.33 3.49 -6.13
C CYS A 66 -5.34 4.56 -5.03
N ARG A 67 -4.18 4.82 -4.44
CA ARG A 67 -3.98 5.89 -3.46
C ARG A 67 -3.20 7.03 -4.09
N GLN A 68 -3.63 8.26 -3.78
CA GLN A 68 -2.96 9.47 -4.22
C GLN A 68 -1.84 9.83 -3.25
N GLY A 69 -0.63 10.03 -3.77
CA GLY A 69 0.51 10.54 -2.99
C GLY A 69 1.23 9.53 -2.08
N GLY A 70 1.02 8.22 -2.29
CA GLY A 70 1.76 7.17 -1.56
C GLY A 70 3.20 6.99 -2.07
N THR A 71 4.06 6.39 -1.24
CA THR A 71 5.49 6.17 -1.53
C THR A 71 5.71 4.96 -2.44
N VAL A 72 6.54 5.10 -3.49
CA VAL A 72 6.93 4.00 -4.38
C VAL A 72 7.95 3.09 -3.66
N THR A 73 7.58 1.82 -3.43
CA THR A 73 8.24 0.94 -2.45
C THR A 73 9.50 0.19 -2.91
N ALA A 74 10.09 0.50 -4.07
CA ALA A 74 11.28 -0.23 -4.54
C ALA A 74 12.52 -0.01 -3.64
N GLN A 75 12.81 1.24 -3.25
CA GLN A 75 13.98 1.56 -2.42
C GLN A 75 13.78 1.17 -0.96
N VAL A 76 12.55 1.29 -0.44
CA VAL A 76 12.19 0.87 0.92
C VAL A 76 12.41 -0.63 1.09
N VAL A 77 12.00 -1.45 0.11
CA VAL A 77 12.19 -2.91 0.16
C VAL A 77 13.67 -3.28 0.18
N THR A 78 14.48 -2.69 -0.71
CA THR A 78 15.92 -2.95 -0.74
C THR A 78 16.57 -2.55 0.59
N PHE A 79 16.30 -1.34 1.09
CA PHE A 79 16.86 -0.85 2.35
C PHE A 79 16.47 -1.74 3.53
N THR A 80 15.18 -2.06 3.68
CA THR A 80 14.69 -2.92 4.77
C THR A 80 15.31 -4.31 4.71
N ASN A 81 15.55 -4.85 3.50
CA ASN A 81 16.18 -6.16 3.34
C ASN A 81 17.67 -6.13 3.73
N GLU A 82 18.41 -5.14 3.25
CA GLU A 82 19.86 -5.00 3.52
C GLU A 82 20.14 -4.65 4.99
N ASN A 83 19.21 -3.96 5.65
CA ASN A 83 19.36 -3.47 7.02
C ASN A 83 18.43 -4.19 8.02
N ALA A 84 17.94 -5.38 7.68
CA ALA A 84 16.86 -6.06 8.41
C ALA A 84 17.11 -6.19 9.91
N GLU A 85 18.30 -6.61 10.32
CA GLU A 85 18.64 -6.78 11.74
C GLU A 85 18.77 -5.45 12.49
N ALA A 86 19.44 -4.46 11.88
CA ALA A 86 19.61 -3.14 12.48
C ALA A 86 18.26 -2.44 12.64
N LEU A 87 17.44 -2.47 11.59
CA LEU A 87 16.09 -1.94 11.61
C LEU A 87 15.20 -2.65 12.65
N ALA A 88 15.28 -3.98 12.78
CA ALA A 88 14.52 -4.71 13.78
C ALA A 88 14.91 -4.25 15.21
N ARG A 89 16.21 -4.12 15.49
CA ARG A 89 16.68 -3.62 16.80
C ARG A 89 16.21 -2.20 17.07
N ASP A 90 16.41 -1.30 16.12
CA ASP A 90 16.03 0.11 16.25
C ASP A 90 14.52 0.27 16.44
N MET A 91 13.73 -0.53 15.73
CA MET A 91 12.28 -0.55 15.88
C MET A 91 11.85 -1.10 17.25
N ALA A 92 12.48 -2.17 17.74
CA ALA A 92 12.19 -2.73 19.07
C ALA A 92 12.50 -1.75 20.21
N VAL A 93 13.55 -0.93 20.07
CA VAL A 93 13.89 0.11 21.05
C VAL A 93 13.07 1.39 20.83
N GLY A 94 12.60 1.63 19.59
CA GLY A 94 11.82 2.79 19.17
C GLY A 94 12.66 4.01 18.83
N GLN A 95 13.93 3.80 18.48
CA GLN A 95 14.86 4.85 18.04
C GLN A 95 16.04 4.19 17.35
N GLY A 96 16.71 4.93 16.46
CA GLY A 96 17.95 4.49 15.83
C GLY A 96 18.05 4.98 14.39
N GLU A 97 19.24 4.81 13.82
CA GLU A 97 19.58 5.32 12.50
C GLU A 97 18.79 4.61 11.40
N SER A 98 18.71 3.28 11.44
CA SER A 98 18.02 2.52 10.40
C SER A 98 16.51 2.80 10.41
N LEU A 99 15.93 2.99 11.59
CA LEU A 99 14.52 3.38 11.73
C LEU A 99 14.26 4.81 11.22
N ASN A 100 15.19 5.74 11.46
CA ASN A 100 15.09 7.10 10.92
C ASN A 100 15.21 7.12 9.39
N VAL A 101 16.16 6.37 8.81
CA VAL A 101 16.32 6.25 7.36
C VAL A 101 15.07 5.62 6.74
N LEU A 102 14.49 4.59 7.36
CA LEU A 102 13.21 4.03 6.90
C LEU A 102 12.11 5.10 6.87
N ALA A 103 11.99 5.91 7.94
CA ALA A 103 11.00 6.99 7.98
C ALA A 103 11.20 8.02 6.86
N GLU A 104 12.44 8.35 6.51
CA GLU A 104 12.77 9.25 5.41
C GLU A 104 12.45 8.64 4.04
N LEU A 105 12.80 7.37 3.83
CA LEU A 105 12.45 6.65 2.60
C LEU A 105 10.93 6.54 2.43
N MET A 106 10.20 6.38 3.54
CA MET A 106 8.73 6.38 3.56
C MET A 106 8.11 7.78 3.47
N GLN A 107 8.93 8.84 3.38
CA GLN A 107 8.50 10.24 3.32
C GLN A 107 7.64 10.66 4.51
N ILE A 108 7.90 10.09 5.70
CA ILE A 108 7.28 10.51 6.95
C ILE A 108 7.75 11.93 7.27
N LYS A 109 6.81 12.86 7.44
CA LYS A 109 7.15 14.26 7.73
C LYS A 109 7.86 14.35 9.08
N PRO A 110 8.79 15.32 9.27
CA PRO A 110 9.55 15.45 10.51
C PRO A 110 8.70 15.47 11.78
N GLN A 111 7.55 16.15 11.77
CA GLN A 111 6.64 16.21 12.92
C GLN A 111 5.98 14.88 13.29
N ASP A 112 5.91 13.93 12.35
CA ASP A 112 5.24 12.63 12.54
C ASP A 112 6.24 11.49 12.79
N LYS A 113 7.55 11.74 12.67
CA LYS A 113 8.60 10.73 12.91
C LYS A 113 8.55 10.15 14.31
N ASP A 114 8.37 10.99 15.34
CA ASP A 114 8.24 10.53 16.72
C ASP A 114 7.03 9.60 16.91
N ARG A 115 5.92 9.88 16.20
CA ARG A 115 4.74 9.02 16.22
C ARG A 115 5.04 7.70 15.52
N PHE A 116 5.67 7.74 14.35
CA PHE A 116 6.09 6.57 13.60
C PHE A 116 6.99 5.64 14.44
N PHE A 117 7.98 6.17 15.15
CA PHE A 117 8.86 5.39 15.99
C PHE A 117 8.11 4.71 17.15
N LYS A 118 7.25 5.48 17.84
CA LYS A 118 6.43 4.96 18.95
C LYS A 118 5.48 3.86 18.50
N VAL A 119 4.79 4.07 17.38
CA VAL A 119 3.84 3.10 16.82
C VAL A 119 4.56 1.84 16.35
N SER A 120 5.71 1.98 15.67
CA SER A 120 6.49 0.85 15.20
C SER A 120 7.03 0.01 16.37
N LYS A 121 7.50 0.66 17.45
CA LYS A 121 7.89 -0.02 18.69
C LYS A 121 6.73 -0.75 19.35
N ALA A 122 5.60 -0.07 19.54
CA ALA A 122 4.45 -0.61 20.23
C ALA A 122 3.89 -1.87 19.55
N ASN A 123 4.03 -1.95 18.22
CA ASN A 123 3.54 -3.06 17.40
C ASN A 123 4.68 -3.95 16.87
N PHE A 124 5.88 -3.87 17.45
CA PHE A 124 7.04 -4.61 16.97
C PHE A 124 6.78 -6.12 16.85
N GLY A 125 6.07 -6.70 17.81
CA GLY A 125 5.69 -8.12 17.80
C GLY A 125 4.72 -8.52 16.68
N GLU A 126 3.91 -7.59 16.16
CA GLU A 126 3.06 -7.79 14.97
C GLU A 126 3.88 -7.61 13.68
N ILE A 127 4.80 -6.65 13.66
CA ILE A 127 5.62 -6.30 12.49
C ILE A 127 6.67 -7.38 12.21
N TYR A 128 7.38 -7.85 13.23
CA TYR A 128 8.41 -8.90 13.16
C TYR A 128 7.93 -10.24 13.73
N SER A 129 6.63 -10.53 13.61
CA SER A 129 6.06 -11.80 14.07
C SER A 129 6.67 -13.00 13.32
N THR A 130 6.56 -14.19 13.91
CA THR A 130 6.94 -15.46 13.25
C THR A 130 6.10 -15.76 12.00
N ASN A 131 5.02 -15.03 11.72
CA ASN A 131 4.25 -15.18 10.48
C ASN A 131 4.80 -14.34 9.33
N ASN A 132 5.71 -13.40 9.60
CA ASN A 132 6.33 -12.52 8.60
C ASN A 132 7.73 -13.01 8.27
N GLN A 133 7.82 -13.95 7.34
CA GLN A 133 9.03 -14.68 6.95
C GLN A 133 9.94 -13.93 5.98
N ASN A 134 9.49 -12.79 5.42
CA ASN A 134 10.29 -11.99 4.50
C ASN A 134 10.01 -10.49 4.60
N THR A 135 10.89 -9.70 3.99
CA THR A 135 10.87 -8.23 3.98
C THR A 135 9.53 -7.65 3.50
N LEU A 136 8.91 -8.23 2.47
CA LEU A 136 7.63 -7.75 1.97
C LEU A 136 6.51 -7.94 2.99
N GLN A 137 6.51 -9.07 3.71
CA GLN A 137 5.54 -9.33 4.78
C GLN A 137 5.75 -8.42 5.99
N VAL A 138 7.02 -8.14 6.36
CA VAL A 138 7.35 -7.17 7.42
C VAL A 138 6.84 -5.78 7.06
N LEU A 139 7.11 -5.32 5.83
CA LEU A 139 6.64 -4.01 5.36
C LEU A 139 5.12 -3.93 5.23
N ALA A 140 4.46 -4.99 4.76
CA ALA A 140 3.01 -5.06 4.74
C ALA A 140 2.41 -4.99 6.15
N SER A 141 3.01 -5.69 7.12
CA SER A 141 2.60 -5.62 8.53
C SER A 141 2.79 -4.20 9.11
N LEU A 142 3.93 -3.57 8.84
CA LEU A 142 4.18 -2.17 9.20
C LEU A 142 3.13 -1.22 8.61
N GLN A 143 2.81 -1.37 7.32
CA GLN A 143 1.78 -0.56 6.67
C GLN A 143 0.39 -0.78 7.27
N ASN A 144 0.04 -2.03 7.62
CA ASN A 144 -1.22 -2.35 8.30
C ASN A 144 -1.31 -1.69 9.68
N VAL A 145 -0.21 -1.68 10.43
CA VAL A 145 -0.12 -0.97 11.71
C VAL A 145 -0.31 0.53 11.51
N MET A 146 0.39 1.13 10.55
CA MET A 146 0.27 2.55 10.24
C MET A 146 -1.13 2.96 9.78
N ALA A 147 -1.81 2.11 9.01
CA ALA A 147 -3.17 2.35 8.53
C ALA A 147 -4.20 2.42 9.67
N LYS A 148 -3.92 1.78 10.81
CA LYS A 148 -4.75 1.83 12.02
C LYS A 148 -4.50 3.08 12.87
N ASP A 149 -3.39 3.79 12.65
CA ASP A 149 -3.05 5.01 13.41
C ASP A 149 -3.63 6.27 12.76
N GLU A 150 -4.16 7.18 13.57
CA GLU A 150 -4.87 8.37 13.09
C GLU A 150 -3.99 9.34 12.29
N VAL A 151 -2.69 9.40 12.61
CA VAL A 151 -1.72 10.28 11.95
C VAL A 151 -1.02 9.54 10.82
N LEU A 152 -0.55 8.31 11.10
CA LEU A 152 0.29 7.58 10.16
C LEU A 152 -0.46 6.99 8.96
N LYS A 153 -1.79 6.85 9.04
CA LYS A 153 -2.62 6.42 7.90
C LYS A 153 -2.50 7.32 6.67
N ALA A 154 -2.01 8.55 6.83
CA ALA A 154 -1.77 9.47 5.72
C ALA A 154 -0.60 9.06 4.82
N TYR A 155 0.24 8.10 5.25
CA TYR A 155 1.45 7.66 4.56
C TYR A 155 1.31 6.29 3.88
N VAL A 156 0.13 5.66 3.91
CA VAL A 156 -0.11 4.27 3.47
C VAL A 156 -1.37 4.07 2.65
#